data_AF-A0A4Q0J1X1-F1
#
_entry.id   AF-A0A4Q0J1X1-F1
#
_cell.length_a   1.000
_cell.length_b   1.000
_cell.length_c   1.000
_cell.angle_alpha   90.00
_cell.angle_beta   90.00
_cell.angle_gamma   90.00
#
_symmetry.space_group_name_H-M   'P 1'
#
loop_
_entity.id
_entity.type
_entity.pdbx_description
1 polymer ?
#
loop_
_entity_poly.entity_id
_entity_poly.type
_entity_poly.pdbx_seq_one_letter_code
_entity_poly.pdbx_strand_id
1 'polypeptide(L)'
;MHGTHLCITGQPDERSLRLRYMHNQSYGFNSFEPGDSVEIVNVHTLLGEFAGRVTDTKRIDDYEWTVTLDRVIGSLDIEDGRAVENISATPSLRVANSYFTLVPTRGILVTTRRRVEIYGNIFDRIPMPAIHISDDVRGWYESGPVRDVTIKGNRFVECGSPVVCVNPETDRYEGPVHTGIRIIDNEFIMNGGEAIGARGVADVTVSGNKISGRHEAQPVRVDTDR
;
A
#
# COMPACT_ATOMS: atom_id res chain seq x y z
N MET A 1 -7.41 -3.14 2.73
CA MET A 1 -6.73 -3.44 4.00
C MET A 1 -5.39 -2.76 3.98
N HIS A 2 -5.19 -1.84 4.91
CA HIS A 2 -4.07 -0.92 4.96
C HIS A 2 -3.70 -0.63 6.42
N GLY A 3 -2.49 -0.10 6.63
CA GLY A 3 -2.14 0.60 7.86
C GLY A 3 -2.45 2.09 7.74
N THR A 4 -1.86 2.92 8.60
CA THR A 4 -2.00 4.38 8.50
C THR A 4 -0.65 5.03 8.69
N HIS A 5 -0.34 6.00 7.82
CA HIS A 5 0.79 6.90 7.98
C HIS A 5 0.36 8.06 8.87
N LEU A 6 1.15 8.37 9.91
CA LEU A 6 1.02 9.63 10.65
C LEU A 6 2.20 10.54 10.31
N CYS A 7 1.94 11.79 9.95
CA CYS A 7 2.99 12.75 9.63
C CYS A 7 3.72 13.21 10.88
N ILE A 8 5.04 13.39 10.78
CA ILE A 8 5.85 13.98 11.84
C ILE A 8 5.61 15.50 11.82
N THR A 9 5.06 16.05 12.90
CA THR A 9 4.81 17.49 13.07
C THR A 9 5.77 18.15 14.06
N GLY A 10 6.62 17.36 14.71
CA GLY A 10 7.59 17.84 15.68
C GLY A 10 8.54 16.75 16.16
N GLN A 11 9.66 17.17 16.73
CA GLN A 11 10.62 16.29 17.38
C GLN A 11 10.94 16.85 18.77
N PRO A 12 10.17 16.50 19.81
CA PRO A 12 10.34 17.08 21.15
C PRO A 12 11.71 16.83 21.78
N ASP A 13 12.36 15.71 21.45
CA ASP A 13 13.69 15.34 21.92
C ASP A 13 14.40 14.39 20.93
N GLU A 14 15.60 13.92 21.26
CA GLU A 14 16.43 13.07 20.39
C GLU A 14 15.82 11.69 20.03
N ARG A 15 14.76 11.26 20.72
CA ARG A 15 14.10 9.95 20.56
C ARG A 15 12.60 10.03 20.36
N SER A 16 11.99 11.19 20.59
CA SER A 16 10.54 11.37 20.53
C SER A 16 10.12 12.12 19.28
N LEU A 17 9.02 11.67 18.69
CA LEU A 17 8.35 12.29 17.56
C LEU A 17 6.95 12.73 17.97
N ARG A 18 6.53 13.90 17.50
CA ARG A 18 5.12 14.27 17.47
C ARG A 18 4.54 13.84 16.14
N LEU A 19 3.53 12.97 16.20
CA LEU A 19 2.88 12.36 15.05
C LEU A 19 1.45 12.86 14.96
N ARG A 20 0.98 13.12 13.74
CA ARG A 20 -0.35 13.66 13.47
C ARG A 20 -1.10 12.84 12.42
N TYR A 21 -2.36 12.53 12.72
CA TYR A 21 -3.34 12.11 11.72
C TYR A 21 -3.71 13.27 10.80
N MET A 22 -3.60 13.06 9.49
CA MET A 22 -3.83 14.13 8.51
C MET A 22 -5.20 14.04 7.84
N HIS A 23 -5.70 12.82 7.62
CA HIS A 23 -6.99 12.60 6.99
C HIS A 23 -8.15 12.86 7.98
N ASN A 24 -9.16 13.63 7.57
CA ASN A 24 -10.27 14.03 8.43
C ASN A 24 -11.25 12.90 8.80
N GLN A 25 -11.08 11.71 8.23
CA GLN A 25 -11.85 10.50 8.60
C GLN A 25 -11.02 9.46 9.36
N SER A 26 -9.74 9.74 9.64
CA SER A 26 -8.81 8.79 10.22
C SER A 26 -8.12 9.42 11.42
N TYR A 27 -8.76 9.43 12.59
CA TYR A 27 -8.21 10.01 13.82
C TYR A 27 -8.86 9.43 15.08
N GLY A 28 -8.33 9.74 16.26
CA GLY A 28 -8.96 9.44 17.56
C GLY A 28 -8.63 8.07 18.17
N PHE A 29 -7.75 7.29 17.56
CA PHE A 29 -7.28 5.99 18.06
C PHE A 29 -5.76 5.99 18.20
N ASN A 30 -5.21 5.02 18.95
CA ASN A 30 -3.76 4.88 19.09
C ASN A 30 -3.23 3.92 18.01
N SER A 31 -2.38 4.41 17.10
CA SER A 31 -1.71 3.58 16.08
C SER A 31 -0.39 2.98 16.55
N PHE A 32 0.12 3.35 17.73
CA PHE A 32 1.47 2.97 18.20
C PHE A 32 1.44 2.56 19.67
N GLU A 33 1.79 1.31 19.96
CA GLU A 33 1.89 0.79 21.31
C GLU A 33 3.35 0.50 21.69
N PRO A 34 3.74 0.61 22.98
CA PRO A 34 5.05 0.15 23.44
C PRO A 34 5.31 -1.29 23.00
N GLY A 35 6.46 -1.50 22.36
CA GLY A 35 6.85 -2.77 21.76
C GLY A 35 6.66 -2.84 20.25
N ASP A 36 5.89 -1.94 19.63
CA ASP A 36 5.73 -1.91 18.18
C ASP A 36 7.01 -1.55 17.44
N SER A 37 7.21 -2.15 16.27
CA SER A 37 8.26 -1.77 15.32
C SER A 37 7.69 -0.79 14.31
N VAL A 38 8.42 0.29 14.07
CA VAL A 38 8.00 1.39 13.19
C VAL A 38 9.10 1.75 12.20
N GLU A 39 8.69 2.31 11.07
CA GLU A 39 9.58 2.96 10.10
C GLU A 39 9.20 4.43 9.93
N ILE A 40 10.21 5.30 9.90
CA ILE A 40 10.07 6.66 9.37
C ILE A 40 10.20 6.56 7.87
N VAL A 41 9.23 7.11 7.15
CA VAL A 41 9.17 7.08 5.69
C VAL A 41 9.27 8.49 5.13
N ASN A 42 9.95 8.60 3.99
CA ASN A 42 9.99 9.82 3.21
C ASN A 42 8.64 10.04 2.51
N VAL A 43 8.05 11.23 2.62
CA VAL A 43 6.72 11.44 2.02
C VAL A 43 6.75 11.45 0.49
N HIS A 44 7.88 11.80 -0.14
CA HIS A 44 8.06 11.87 -1.60
C HIS A 44 8.20 10.51 -2.26
N THR A 45 8.98 9.64 -1.64
CA THR A 45 9.38 8.37 -2.23
C THR A 45 8.67 7.17 -1.61
N LEU A 46 8.03 7.34 -0.43
CA LEU A 46 7.45 6.26 0.38
C LEU A 46 8.48 5.19 0.83
N LEU A 47 9.78 5.51 0.72
CA LEU A 47 10.85 4.63 1.17
C LEU A 47 11.12 4.85 2.67
N GLY A 48 11.37 3.76 3.39
CA GLY A 48 11.78 3.79 4.78
C GLY A 48 13.21 4.32 4.92
N GLU A 49 13.38 5.34 5.76
CA GLU A 49 14.67 6.00 6.02
C GLU A 49 15.27 5.57 7.37
N PHE A 50 14.42 5.18 8.32
CA PHE A 50 14.84 4.83 9.68
C PHE A 50 13.88 3.83 10.30
N ALA A 51 14.39 2.92 11.13
CA ALA A 51 13.58 1.94 11.87
C ALA A 51 13.90 1.98 13.37
N GLY A 52 12.85 1.81 14.18
CA GLY A 52 12.95 1.80 15.64
C GLY A 52 11.85 0.99 16.29
N ARG A 53 11.92 0.86 17.61
CA ARG A 53 10.86 0.26 18.42
C ARG A 53 10.25 1.31 19.34
N VAL A 54 8.93 1.36 19.41
CA VAL A 54 8.20 2.25 20.33
C VAL A 54 8.46 1.81 21.77
N THR A 55 8.84 2.75 22.63
CA THR A 55 9.00 2.53 24.07
C THR A 55 7.92 3.23 24.89
N ASP A 56 7.37 4.34 24.39
CA ASP A 56 6.30 5.08 25.04
C ASP A 56 5.40 5.78 24.00
N THR A 57 4.13 5.96 24.35
CA THR A 57 3.15 6.67 23.54
C THR A 57 2.28 7.55 24.44
N LYS A 58 2.10 8.82 24.06
CA LYS A 58 1.30 9.78 24.81
C LYS A 58 0.40 10.56 23.88
N ARG A 59 -0.91 10.41 24.06
CA ARG A 59 -1.92 11.23 23.38
C ARG A 59 -1.80 12.70 23.78
N ILE A 60 -1.78 13.59 22.80
CA ILE A 60 -1.87 15.05 22.98
C ILE A 60 -3.32 15.47 22.79
N ASP A 61 -3.93 15.09 21.67
CA ASP A 61 -5.35 15.33 21.36
C ASP A 61 -5.91 14.20 20.47
N ASP A 62 -7.00 14.45 19.74
CA ASP A 62 -7.63 13.47 18.85
C ASP A 62 -6.83 13.19 17.57
N TYR A 63 -5.90 14.08 17.21
CA TYR A 63 -5.08 14.02 16.01
C TYR A 63 -3.60 13.79 16.31
N GLU A 64 -3.09 14.23 17.46
CA GLU A 64 -1.66 14.20 17.77
C GLU A 64 -1.26 13.29 18.94
N TRP A 65 -0.15 12.57 18.74
CA TRP A 65 0.51 11.72 19.72
C TRP A 65 2.00 12.04 19.78
N THR A 66 2.60 11.92 20.96
CA THR A 66 4.05 11.79 21.10
C THR A 66 4.41 10.32 21.15
N VAL A 67 5.35 9.88 20.32
CA VAL A 67 5.86 8.51 20.28
C VAL A 67 7.36 8.55 20.51
N THR A 68 7.84 7.81 21.52
CA THR A 68 9.27 7.70 21.85
C THR A 68 9.83 6.38 21.35
N LEU A 69 10.99 6.42 20.73
CA LEU A 69 11.69 5.26 20.17
C LEU A 69 12.84 4.78 21.07
N ASP A 70 13.21 3.51 20.89
CA ASP A 70 14.27 2.81 21.62
C ASP A 70 15.69 3.34 21.34
N ARG A 71 15.85 4.26 20.38
CA ARG A 71 17.13 4.78 19.91
C ARG A 71 17.01 6.21 19.40
N VAL A 72 18.15 6.90 19.35
CA VAL A 72 18.26 8.27 18.85
C VAL A 72 17.95 8.31 17.36
N ILE A 73 17.09 9.25 16.95
CA ILE A 73 16.60 9.42 15.57
C ILE A 73 17.56 10.31 14.76
N GLY A 74 18.31 11.17 15.44
CA GLY A 74 19.06 12.26 14.81
C GLY A 74 18.14 13.44 14.48
N SER A 75 18.70 14.50 13.88
CA SER A 75 17.90 15.65 13.45
C SER A 75 17.10 15.27 12.22
N LEU A 76 15.78 15.35 12.30
CA LEU A 76 14.90 15.26 11.13
C LEU A 76 14.64 16.65 10.58
N ASP A 77 14.53 16.77 9.26
CA ASP A 77 14.23 18.06 8.65
C ASP A 77 12.75 18.46 8.76
N ILE A 78 11.78 17.60 9.09
CA ILE A 78 10.33 17.90 9.27
C ILE A 78 9.61 18.65 8.11
N GLU A 79 10.10 19.80 7.63
CA GLU A 79 9.53 20.62 6.55
C GLU A 79 9.51 19.87 5.20
N ASP A 80 10.55 19.11 4.88
CA ASP A 80 10.62 18.23 3.68
C ASP A 80 9.80 16.93 3.85
N GLY A 81 9.01 16.84 4.93
CA GLY A 81 7.96 15.85 5.12
C GLY A 81 8.45 14.44 5.47
N ARG A 82 8.07 13.96 6.65
CA ARG A 82 8.21 12.54 7.02
C ARG A 82 6.91 12.04 7.61
N ALA A 83 6.65 10.75 7.44
CA ALA A 83 5.60 10.05 8.17
C ALA A 83 6.16 8.84 8.90
N VAL A 84 5.37 8.29 9.81
CA VAL A 84 5.68 7.07 10.54
C VAL A 84 4.62 6.05 10.24
N GLU A 85 5.09 4.84 9.96
CA GLU A 85 4.26 3.66 9.81
C GLU A 85 4.55 2.64 10.90
N ASN A 86 3.49 2.01 11.41
CA ASN A 86 3.61 0.84 12.28
C ASN A 86 3.75 -0.44 11.44
N ILE A 87 4.97 -0.97 11.37
CA ILE A 87 5.28 -2.12 10.53
C ILE A 87 4.98 -3.47 11.23
N SER A 88 4.83 -3.48 12.55
CA SER A 88 4.42 -4.67 13.32
C SER A 88 2.90 -4.86 13.38
N ALA A 89 2.13 -3.78 13.37
CA ALA A 89 0.66 -3.80 13.37
C ALA A 89 0.06 -4.04 11.97
N THR A 90 0.65 -4.96 11.21
CA THR A 90 0.22 -5.30 9.84
C THR A 90 -0.34 -6.72 9.78
N PRO A 91 -1.52 -6.96 9.20
CA PRO A 91 -2.09 -8.30 9.08
C PRO A 91 -1.62 -9.01 7.80
N SER A 92 -1.54 -10.34 7.83
CA SER A 92 -1.59 -11.15 6.60
C SER A 92 -3.03 -11.20 6.07
N LEU A 93 -3.22 -11.28 4.75
CA LEU A 93 -4.54 -11.27 4.13
C LEU A 93 -4.73 -12.50 3.24
N ARG A 94 -5.91 -13.13 3.34
CA ARG A 94 -6.35 -14.19 2.43
C ARG A 94 -7.76 -13.89 1.93
N VAL A 95 -7.91 -13.70 0.61
CA VAL A 95 -9.19 -13.48 -0.07
C VAL A 95 -9.40 -14.55 -1.12
N ALA A 96 -10.50 -15.28 -1.01
CA ALA A 96 -10.62 -16.58 -1.64
C ALA A 96 -12.02 -16.89 -2.14
N ASN A 97 -12.11 -17.52 -3.31
CA ASN A 97 -13.34 -18.16 -3.80
C ASN A 97 -14.59 -17.26 -3.67
N SER A 98 -14.40 -15.96 -3.84
CA SER A 98 -15.42 -14.94 -3.65
C SER A 98 -15.90 -14.37 -4.99
N TYR A 99 -17.11 -13.84 -5.01
CA TYR A 99 -17.72 -13.19 -6.17
C TYR A 99 -17.88 -11.69 -5.91
N PHE A 100 -17.07 -10.87 -6.58
CA PHE A 100 -17.13 -9.41 -6.51
C PHE A 100 -17.93 -8.89 -7.70
N THR A 101 -19.06 -8.23 -7.45
CA THR A 101 -19.93 -7.63 -8.48
C THR A 101 -20.66 -6.42 -7.91
N LEU A 102 -21.22 -5.56 -8.77
CA LEU A 102 -22.04 -4.39 -8.39
C LEU A 102 -21.34 -3.41 -7.44
N VAL A 103 -20.00 -3.41 -7.42
CA VAL A 103 -19.19 -2.46 -6.65
C VAL A 103 -18.95 -1.23 -7.52
N PRO A 104 -19.23 0.01 -7.06
CA PRO A 104 -19.06 1.21 -7.88
C PRO A 104 -17.61 1.73 -7.91
N THR A 105 -16.69 1.06 -7.21
CA THR A 105 -15.27 1.45 -7.10
C THR A 105 -14.35 0.25 -7.34
N ARG A 106 -13.17 0.21 -6.70
CA ARG A 106 -12.20 -0.89 -6.79
C ARG A 106 -12.75 -2.16 -6.13
N GLY A 107 -12.32 -3.32 -6.58
CA GLY A 107 -12.71 -4.60 -5.96
C GLY A 107 -12.01 -4.80 -4.60
N ILE A 108 -10.66 -4.84 -4.64
CA ILE A 108 -9.82 -4.98 -3.45
C ILE A 108 -8.77 -3.86 -3.48
N LEU A 109 -8.62 -3.14 -2.37
CA LEU A 109 -7.46 -2.30 -2.08
C LEU A 109 -6.60 -3.00 -1.02
N VAL A 110 -5.31 -3.21 -1.26
CA VAL A 110 -4.41 -3.88 -0.31
C VAL A 110 -3.02 -3.25 -0.25
N THR A 111 -2.62 -2.88 0.97
CA THR A 111 -1.35 -2.21 1.29
C THR A 111 -0.85 -2.79 2.64
N THR A 112 -0.32 -4.01 2.63
CA THR A 112 0.21 -4.65 3.85
C THR A 112 1.51 -5.38 3.55
N ARG A 113 2.48 -5.25 4.48
CA ARG A 113 3.80 -5.88 4.36
C ARG A 113 3.77 -7.40 4.46
N ARG A 114 2.81 -7.94 5.22
CA ARG A 114 2.71 -9.39 5.41
C ARG A 114 2.08 -10.06 4.19
N ARG A 115 2.22 -11.39 4.14
CA ARG A 115 1.71 -12.23 3.05
C ARG A 115 0.26 -11.91 2.69
N VAL A 116 0.01 -11.72 1.40
CA VAL A 116 -1.31 -11.53 0.79
C VAL A 116 -1.56 -12.64 -0.23
N GLU A 117 -2.70 -13.31 -0.11
CA GLU A 117 -3.18 -14.30 -1.07
C GLU A 117 -4.55 -13.90 -1.59
N ILE A 118 -4.66 -13.67 -2.89
CA ILE A 118 -5.93 -13.38 -3.58
C ILE A 118 -6.12 -14.50 -4.62
N TYR A 119 -6.98 -15.47 -4.33
CA TYR A 119 -7.09 -16.68 -5.16
C TYR A 119 -8.50 -17.14 -5.48
N GLY A 120 -8.70 -17.64 -6.71
CA GLY A 120 -9.95 -18.29 -7.12
C GLY A 120 -11.18 -17.38 -7.08
N ASN A 121 -10.99 -16.06 -7.05
CA ASN A 121 -12.09 -15.10 -7.01
C ASN A 121 -12.59 -14.79 -8.42
N ILE A 122 -13.84 -14.34 -8.51
CA ILE A 122 -14.41 -13.78 -9.73
C ILE A 122 -14.68 -12.29 -9.48
N PHE A 123 -14.16 -11.45 -10.36
CA PHE A 123 -14.44 -10.03 -10.39
C PHE A 123 -15.26 -9.75 -11.65
N ASP A 124 -16.52 -9.38 -11.49
CA ASP A 124 -17.47 -9.20 -12.59
C ASP A 124 -17.87 -7.73 -12.71
N ARG A 125 -17.41 -7.10 -13.80
CA ARG A 125 -17.70 -5.71 -14.19
C ARG A 125 -17.39 -4.70 -13.09
N ILE A 126 -16.25 -4.88 -12.41
CA ILE A 126 -15.74 -3.87 -11.49
C ILE A 126 -15.28 -2.66 -12.32
N PRO A 127 -15.81 -1.44 -12.09
CA PRO A 127 -15.58 -0.30 -12.98
C PRO A 127 -14.20 0.34 -12.82
N MET A 128 -13.51 0.08 -11.71
CA MET A 128 -12.13 0.51 -11.40
C MET A 128 -11.20 -0.71 -11.40
N PRO A 129 -9.90 -0.59 -11.04
CA PRO A 129 -9.07 -1.78 -10.85
C PRO A 129 -9.73 -2.79 -9.92
N ALA A 130 -9.83 -4.03 -10.38
CA ALA A 130 -10.37 -5.13 -9.59
C ALA A 130 -9.49 -5.37 -8.36
N ILE A 131 -8.17 -5.21 -8.52
CA ILE A 131 -7.20 -5.22 -7.43
C ILE A 131 -6.32 -3.97 -7.57
N HIS A 132 -6.25 -3.17 -6.51
CA HIS A 132 -5.37 -2.02 -6.38
C HIS A 132 -4.39 -2.25 -5.24
N ILE A 133 -3.11 -2.17 -5.54
CA ILE A 133 -2.01 -2.17 -4.58
C ILE A 133 -1.44 -0.76 -4.60
N SER A 134 -1.56 -0.07 -3.47
CA SER A 134 -1.17 1.33 -3.30
C SER A 134 -0.22 1.48 -2.10
N ASP A 135 0.16 2.71 -1.82
CA ASP A 135 0.70 3.24 -0.56
C ASP A 135 0.62 4.77 -0.72
N ASP A 136 0.07 5.48 0.26
CA ASP A 136 -0.20 6.91 0.11
C ASP A 136 0.00 7.67 1.42
N VAL A 137 0.60 8.86 1.32
CA VAL A 137 0.88 9.78 2.43
C VAL A 137 0.53 11.23 2.09
N ARG A 138 -0.30 11.46 1.06
CA ARG A 138 -0.72 12.78 0.60
C ARG A 138 -2.23 12.97 0.57
N GLY A 139 -2.99 11.90 0.34
CA GLY A 139 -4.45 11.93 0.27
C GLY A 139 -5.09 11.26 1.48
N TRP A 140 -5.18 9.94 1.42
CA TRP A 140 -5.82 9.06 2.40
C TRP A 140 -4.90 8.68 3.56
N TYR A 141 -3.59 8.79 3.41
CA TYR A 141 -2.60 8.39 4.43
C TYR A 141 -2.68 6.90 4.77
N GLU A 142 -2.97 6.08 3.76
CA GLU A 142 -3.09 4.63 3.84
C GLU A 142 -1.73 4.00 3.62
N SER A 143 -1.17 3.44 4.70
CA SER A 143 0.19 2.91 4.67
C SER A 143 0.25 1.46 4.20
N GLY A 144 1.42 1.09 3.70
CA GLY A 144 1.87 -0.30 3.71
C GLY A 144 2.41 -0.78 2.37
N PRO A 145 3.72 -0.66 2.12
CA PRO A 145 4.33 -1.30 0.98
C PRO A 145 4.14 -2.82 1.06
N VAL A 146 3.67 -3.42 -0.03
CA VAL A 146 3.58 -4.88 -0.11
C VAL A 146 4.94 -5.52 -0.35
N ARG A 147 5.15 -6.70 0.24
CA ARG A 147 6.41 -7.47 0.13
C ARG A 147 6.21 -8.92 -0.33
N ASP A 148 5.00 -9.45 -0.21
CA ASP A 148 4.67 -10.82 -0.62
C ASP A 148 3.19 -10.92 -1.00
N VAL A 149 2.90 -10.74 -2.29
CA VAL A 149 1.53 -10.78 -2.83
C VAL A 149 1.45 -11.87 -3.87
N THR A 150 0.45 -12.74 -3.74
CA THR A 150 0.11 -13.72 -4.77
C THR A 150 -1.34 -13.54 -5.21
N ILE A 151 -1.53 -13.16 -6.47
CA ILE A 151 -2.81 -13.06 -7.17
C ILE A 151 -2.88 -14.24 -8.13
N LYS A 152 -3.63 -15.28 -7.76
CA LYS A 152 -3.59 -16.56 -8.49
C LYS A 152 -4.96 -17.14 -8.85
N GLY A 153 -5.14 -17.55 -10.10
CA GLY A 153 -6.33 -18.32 -10.50
C GLY A 153 -7.63 -17.54 -10.39
N ASN A 154 -7.59 -16.20 -10.41
CA ASN A 154 -8.78 -15.36 -10.40
C ASN A 154 -9.31 -15.18 -11.83
N ARG A 155 -10.60 -14.88 -11.94
CA ARG A 155 -11.28 -14.57 -13.19
C ARG A 155 -11.78 -13.13 -13.17
N PHE A 156 -11.27 -12.29 -14.06
CA PHE A 156 -11.63 -10.90 -14.20
C PHE A 156 -12.47 -10.72 -15.46
N VAL A 157 -13.73 -10.35 -15.32
CA VAL A 157 -14.70 -10.20 -16.41
C VAL A 157 -15.02 -8.73 -16.57
N GLU A 158 -14.65 -8.16 -17.71
CA GLU A 158 -14.99 -6.80 -18.14
C GLU A 158 -14.69 -5.73 -17.07
N CYS A 159 -13.60 -5.90 -16.32
CA CYS A 159 -13.18 -4.96 -15.28
C CYS A 159 -12.48 -3.72 -15.87
N GLY A 160 -12.46 -2.64 -15.10
CA GLY A 160 -11.78 -1.40 -15.43
C GLY A 160 -10.27 -1.58 -15.59
N SER A 161 -9.68 -0.82 -16.50
CA SER A 161 -8.25 -0.85 -16.82
C SER A 161 -7.46 0.19 -15.99
N PRO A 162 -6.27 -0.14 -15.46
CA PRO A 162 -5.69 -1.47 -15.40
C PRO A 162 -6.46 -2.41 -14.46
N VAL A 163 -6.66 -3.68 -14.84
CA VAL A 163 -7.45 -4.63 -14.02
C VAL A 163 -6.77 -4.93 -12.69
N VAL A 164 -5.47 -5.23 -12.74
CA VAL A 164 -4.58 -5.25 -11.56
C VAL A 164 -3.67 -4.04 -11.66
N CYS A 165 -3.79 -3.14 -10.67
CA CYS A 165 -3.06 -1.89 -10.60
C CYS A 165 -2.09 -1.93 -9.43
N VAL A 166 -0.79 -1.74 -9.68
CA VAL A 166 0.25 -1.54 -8.66
C VAL A 166 0.78 -0.13 -8.82
N ASN A 167 0.44 0.73 -7.87
CA ASN A 167 0.67 2.16 -7.99
C ASN A 167 0.80 2.82 -6.61
N PRO A 168 2.02 2.93 -6.06
CA PRO A 168 2.26 3.79 -4.91
C PRO A 168 2.12 5.28 -5.31
N GLU A 169 1.60 6.11 -4.41
CA GLU A 169 1.33 7.54 -4.66
C GLU A 169 2.58 8.43 -4.40
N THR A 170 3.69 8.05 -5.05
CA THR A 170 4.96 8.79 -5.03
C THR A 170 4.98 9.95 -6.02
N ASP A 171 5.59 11.08 -5.65
CA ASP A 171 5.90 12.18 -6.58
C ASP A 171 7.38 12.19 -7.02
N ARG A 172 8.21 11.36 -6.38
CA ARG A 172 9.62 11.16 -6.72
C ARG A 172 9.97 9.68 -6.69
N TYR A 173 10.57 9.19 -7.76
CA TYR A 173 11.09 7.83 -7.83
C TYR A 173 12.56 7.78 -7.40
N GLU A 174 12.83 7.11 -6.29
CA GLU A 174 14.20 6.81 -5.80
C GLU A 174 14.40 5.31 -5.55
N GLY A 175 13.43 4.48 -5.89
CA GLY A 175 13.47 3.04 -5.73
C GLY A 175 12.07 2.41 -5.64
N PRO A 176 11.99 1.08 -5.67
CA PRO A 176 10.73 0.36 -5.60
C PRO A 176 10.13 0.42 -4.20
N VAL A 177 8.90 0.95 -4.09
CA VAL A 177 8.10 0.94 -2.86
C VAL A 177 7.59 -0.48 -2.59
N HIS A 178 7.09 -1.13 -3.62
CA HIS A 178 6.55 -2.49 -3.55
C HIS A 178 7.57 -3.53 -4.04
N THR A 179 7.48 -4.76 -3.51
CA THR A 179 8.23 -5.91 -4.03
C THR A 179 7.46 -7.22 -3.86
N GLY A 180 7.86 -8.26 -4.58
CA GLY A 180 7.42 -9.64 -4.35
C GLY A 180 5.98 -9.90 -4.79
N ILE A 181 5.60 -9.37 -5.96
CA ILE A 181 4.25 -9.51 -6.50
C ILE A 181 4.21 -10.60 -7.56
N ARG A 182 3.30 -11.56 -7.38
CA ARG A 182 3.11 -12.71 -8.28
C ARG A 182 1.68 -12.70 -8.82
N ILE A 183 1.54 -12.55 -10.14
CA ILE A 183 0.26 -12.56 -10.85
C ILE A 183 0.27 -13.79 -11.76
N ILE A 184 -0.37 -14.86 -11.31
CA ILE A 184 -0.17 -16.21 -11.86
C ILE A 184 -1.49 -16.89 -12.23
N ASP A 185 -1.56 -17.54 -13.40
CA ASP A 185 -2.69 -18.40 -13.81
C ASP A 185 -4.08 -17.74 -13.75
N ASN A 186 -4.17 -16.40 -13.89
CA ASN A 186 -5.45 -15.70 -13.89
C ASN A 186 -6.07 -15.66 -15.30
N GLU A 187 -7.39 -15.53 -15.37
CA GLU A 187 -8.14 -15.31 -16.61
C GLU A 187 -8.65 -13.87 -16.67
N PHE A 188 -8.24 -13.11 -17.68
CA PHE A 188 -8.69 -11.76 -17.97
C PHE A 188 -9.57 -11.77 -19.22
N ILE A 189 -10.85 -11.43 -19.08
CA ILE A 189 -11.81 -11.26 -20.17
C ILE A 189 -12.10 -9.77 -20.27
N MET A 190 -11.48 -9.07 -21.22
CA MET A 190 -11.40 -7.61 -21.24
C MET A 190 -12.09 -6.98 -22.45
N ASN A 191 -12.52 -5.72 -22.27
CA ASN A 191 -13.10 -4.89 -23.32
C ASN A 191 -12.15 -3.79 -23.83
N GLY A 192 -10.88 -3.80 -23.38
CA GLY A 192 -9.81 -2.87 -23.79
C GLY A 192 -8.85 -2.54 -22.65
N GLY A 193 -7.73 -1.87 -22.95
CA GLY A 193 -6.78 -1.38 -21.95
C GLY A 193 -5.79 -2.42 -21.40
N GLU A 194 -5.25 -2.14 -20.22
CA GLU A 194 -4.20 -2.92 -19.55
C GLU A 194 -4.81 -3.97 -18.60
N ALA A 195 -4.36 -5.23 -18.67
CA ALA A 195 -4.72 -6.25 -17.68
C ALA A 195 -3.93 -6.01 -16.39
N ILE A 196 -2.66 -5.64 -16.54
CA ILE A 196 -1.73 -5.40 -15.44
C ILE A 196 -0.99 -4.10 -15.74
N GLY A 197 -1.15 -3.12 -14.85
CA GLY A 197 -0.35 -1.89 -14.83
C GLY A 197 0.41 -1.83 -13.51
N ALA A 198 1.74 -1.77 -13.57
CA ALA A 198 2.59 -1.78 -12.40
C ALA A 198 3.72 -0.76 -12.51
N ARG A 199 3.90 0.06 -11.47
CA ARG A 199 5.00 1.03 -11.32
C ARG A 199 5.48 1.08 -9.86
N GLY A 200 6.66 1.65 -9.62
CA GLY A 200 7.22 1.77 -8.27
C GLY A 200 7.42 0.41 -7.59
N VAL A 201 7.73 -0.64 -8.35
CA VAL A 201 7.77 -2.02 -7.89
C VAL A 201 8.95 -2.81 -8.45
N ALA A 202 9.49 -3.73 -7.64
CA ALA A 202 10.48 -4.72 -8.05
C ALA A 202 9.97 -6.17 -7.84
N ASP A 203 10.69 -7.15 -8.38
CA ASP A 203 10.41 -8.58 -8.19
C ASP A 203 8.99 -9.00 -8.58
N VAL A 204 8.53 -8.55 -9.76
CA VAL A 204 7.22 -8.89 -10.31
C VAL A 204 7.30 -10.15 -11.17
N THR A 205 6.48 -11.15 -10.86
CA THR A 205 6.31 -12.35 -11.68
C THR A 205 4.94 -12.35 -12.34
N VAL A 206 4.91 -12.38 -13.67
CA VAL A 206 3.69 -12.54 -14.48
C VAL A 206 3.82 -13.83 -15.30
N SER A 207 2.99 -14.84 -15.00
CA SER A 207 3.10 -16.14 -15.69
C SER A 207 1.77 -16.89 -15.75
N GLY A 208 1.55 -17.69 -16.80
CA GLY A 208 0.36 -18.55 -16.92
C GLY A 208 -1.00 -17.84 -17.10
N ASN A 209 -1.03 -16.51 -17.08
CA ASN A 209 -2.26 -15.74 -17.25
C ASN A 209 -2.80 -15.86 -18.68
N LYS A 210 -4.12 -15.99 -18.80
CA LYS A 210 -4.84 -15.99 -20.07
C LYS A 210 -5.57 -14.66 -20.22
N ILE A 211 -5.42 -14.04 -21.38
CA ILE A 211 -6.05 -12.76 -21.70
C ILE A 211 -6.88 -12.98 -22.96
N SER A 212 -8.14 -12.57 -22.92
CA SER A 212 -9.12 -12.74 -24.00
C SER A 212 -10.11 -11.56 -24.03
N GLY A 213 -10.88 -11.44 -25.12
CA GLY A 213 -11.84 -10.36 -25.33
C GLY A 213 -11.42 -9.39 -26.45
N ARG A 214 -11.98 -8.17 -26.46
CA ARG A 214 -11.58 -7.12 -27.43
C ARG A 214 -10.38 -6.36 -26.88
N HIS A 215 -9.22 -6.51 -27.50
CA HIS A 215 -7.99 -5.84 -27.07
C HIS A 215 -7.62 -4.71 -28.03
N GLU A 216 -7.80 -3.47 -27.58
CA GLU A 216 -7.11 -2.31 -28.12
C GLU A 216 -5.93 -1.98 -27.17
N ALA A 217 -4.70 -2.27 -27.62
CA ALA A 217 -3.39 -2.02 -26.98
C ALA A 217 -2.99 -2.79 -25.69
N GLN A 218 -1.76 -2.54 -25.20
CA GLN A 218 -0.84 -3.41 -24.43
C GLN A 218 -1.42 -4.04 -23.14
N PRO A 219 -1.56 -5.37 -23.04
CA PRO A 219 -2.24 -6.00 -21.92
C PRO A 219 -1.40 -6.06 -20.63
N VAL A 220 -0.08 -5.88 -20.70
CA VAL A 220 0.80 -5.88 -19.53
C VAL A 220 1.81 -4.76 -19.65
N ARG A 221 1.86 -3.90 -18.64
CA ARG A 221 2.84 -2.83 -18.49
C ARG A 221 3.45 -2.88 -17.10
N VAL A 222 4.76 -3.11 -17.04
CA VAL A 222 5.55 -3.05 -15.81
C VAL A 222 6.66 -2.04 -16.02
N ASP A 223 6.62 -0.94 -15.28
CA ASP A 223 7.62 0.12 -15.28
C ASP A 223 8.47 -0.03 -14.00
N THR A 224 9.69 -0.54 -14.15
CA THR A 224 10.62 -0.74 -13.01
C THR A 224 11.51 0.46 -12.76
N ASP A 225 11.43 1.49 -13.61
CA ASP A 225 12.32 2.65 -13.57
C ASP A 225 11.57 3.93 -13.16
N ARG A 226 10.27 3.83 -12.84
CA ARG A 226 9.37 4.94 -12.48
C ARG A 226 8.24 4.52 -11.55
#